data_AF-A0A2M9KC18-F1
#
_entry.id   AF-A0A2M9KC18-F1
#
_cell.length_a   1.000
_cell.length_b   1.000
_cell.length_c   1.000
_cell.angle_alpha   90.00
_cell.angle_beta   90.00
_cell.angle_gamma   90.00
#
_symmetry.space_group_name_H-M   'P 1'
#
loop_
_entity.id
_entity.type
_entity.pdbx_description
1 polymer ?
#
loop_
_entity_poly.entity_id
_entity_poly.type
_entity_poly.pdbx_seq_one_letter_code
_entity_poly.pdbx_strand_id
1 'polypeptide(L)' 'MSSYFTGPIRYRSEGGAIVIVENLYAECAGCGAENYSDYSNRRKWAEKHAEKCRALPRR' A
#
# COMPACT_ATOMS: atom_id res chain seq x y z
N MET A 1 -19.28 17.79 -11.11
CA MET A 1 -18.03 17.05 -11.37
C MET A 1 -17.70 16.27 -10.12
N SER A 2 -17.92 14.95 -10.14
CA SER A 2 -17.73 14.10 -8.96
C SER A 2 -16.26 14.07 -8.58
N SER A 3 -15.96 14.64 -7.41
CA SER A 3 -14.67 14.54 -6.75
C SER A 3 -14.41 13.06 -6.45
N TYR A 4 -13.69 12.35 -7.33
CA TYR A 4 -13.22 11.00 -7.08
C TYR A 4 -12.09 11.05 -6.04
N PHE A 5 -12.44 11.41 -4.80
CA PHE A 5 -11.62 11.14 -3.64
C PHE A 5 -11.73 9.64 -3.36
N THR A 6 -11.00 8.85 -4.16
CA THR A 6 -10.85 7.42 -3.87
C THR A 6 -10.09 7.35 -2.56
N GLY A 7 -10.76 6.95 -1.48
CA GLY A 7 -10.12 6.79 -0.18
C GLY A 7 -8.92 5.84 -0.26
N PRO A 8 -8.00 5.88 0.71
CA PRO A 8 -6.79 5.07 0.68
C PRO A 8 -7.15 3.57 0.61
N ILE A 9 -6.54 2.85 -0.33
CA ILE A 9 -6.68 1.40 -0.45
C ILE A 9 -5.72 0.74 0.52
N ARG A 10 -6.17 -0.30 1.23
CA ARG A 10 -5.36 -1.02 2.20
C ARG A 10 -5.29 -2.50 1.85
N TYR A 11 -4.08 -3.04 1.81
CA TYR A 11 -3.80 -4.46 1.65
C TYR A 11 -3.18 -4.99 2.94
N ARG A 12 -3.58 -6.18 3.37
CA ARG A 12 -2.93 -6.88 4.48
C ARG A 12 -1.84 -7.77 3.90
N SER A 13 -0.62 -7.62 4.40
CA SER A 13 0.50 -8.47 4.01
C SER A 13 0.43 -9.84 4.70
N GLU A 14 1.18 -10.81 4.17
CA GLU A 14 1.30 -12.16 4.77
C GLU A 14 1.83 -12.11 6.22
N GLY A 15 2.70 -11.15 6.54
CA GLY A 15 3.17 -10.90 7.91
C GLY A 15 2.17 -10.17 8.80
N GLY A 16 1.02 -9.76 8.27
CA GLY A 16 -0.03 -9.05 8.98
C GLY A 16 0.11 -7.52 8.97
N ALA A 17 1.19 -6.96 8.42
CA ALA A 17 1.33 -5.52 8.23
C ALA A 17 0.34 -4.96 7.20
N ILE A 18 0.09 -3.65 7.26
CA ILE A 18 -0.79 -2.97 6.30
C ILE A 18 0.05 -2.25 5.25
N VAL A 19 -0.28 -2.49 3.98
CA VAL A 19 0.21 -1.73 2.83
C VAL A 19 -0.89 -0.75 2.42
N ILE A 20 -0.61 0.54 2.52
CA ILE A 20 -1.54 1.64 2.24
C ILE A 20 -1.18 2.20 0.86
N VAL A 21 -2.18 2.43 0.02
CA VAL A 21 -2.07 3.16 -1.25
C VAL A 21 -2.86 4.44 -1.11
N GLU A 22 -2.15 5.57 -1.15
CA GLU A 22 -2.73 6.90 -1.15
C GLU A 22 -2.75 7.51 -2.57
N ASN A 23 -3.14 8.78 -2.69
CA ASN A 23 -3.15 9.48 -3.97
C ASN A 23 -1.77 9.83 -4.50
N LEU A 24 -0.74 9.95 -3.65
CA LEU A 24 0.61 10.34 -4.06
C LEU A 24 1.67 9.26 -3.86
N TYR A 25 1.46 8.32 -2.94
CA TYR A 25 2.41 7.26 -2.65
C TYR A 25 1.70 5.97 -2.21
N ALA A 26 2.46 4.90 -2.07
CA ALA A 26 2.05 3.70 -1.37
C ALA A 26 3.15 3.34 -0.36
N GLU A 27 2.76 2.84 0.80
CA GLU A 27 3.67 2.56 1.91
C GLU A 27 3.29 1.23 2.58
N CYS A 28 4.27 0.45 2.99
CA CYS A 28 4.07 -0.69 3.89
C CYS A 28 4.44 -0.32 5.33
N ALA A 29 3.45 -0.24 6.22
CA ALA A 29 3.63 0.09 7.64
C ALA A 29 4.47 -0.96 8.41
N GLY A 30 4.67 -2.15 7.82
CA GLY A 30 5.48 -3.22 8.41
C GLY A 30 6.97 -3.04 8.16
N CYS A 31 7.38 -2.93 6.90
CA CYS A 31 8.80 -2.87 6.50
C CYS A 31 9.29 -1.46 6.17
N GLY A 32 8.41 -0.47 6.04
CA GLY A 32 8.75 0.90 5.65
C GLY A 32 9.07 1.07 4.17
N ALA A 33 8.70 0.11 3.31
CA ALA A 33 8.89 0.26 1.87
C ALA A 33 7.86 1.23 1.29
N GLU A 34 8.32 2.12 0.42
CA GLU A 34 7.51 3.17 -0.21
C GLU A 34 7.57 3.09 -1.74
N ASN A 35 6.51 3.55 -2.40
CA ASN A 35 6.44 3.65 -3.85
C ASN A 35 5.70 4.92 -4.29
N TYR A 36 6.35 5.74 -5.11
CA TYR A 36 5.88 7.05 -5.59
C TYR A 36 5.51 7.06 -7.09
N SER A 37 5.21 5.89 -7.68
CA SER A 37 4.86 5.77 -9.10
C SER A 37 3.48 6.37 -9.43
N ASP A 38 2.97 6.25 -10.66
CA ASP A 38 1.57 6.53 -10.95
C ASP A 38 0.62 5.62 -10.16
N TYR A 39 -0.65 6.02 -10.02
CA TYR A 39 -1.63 5.32 -9.19
C TYR A 39 -1.79 3.83 -9.57
N SER A 40 -1.76 3.53 -10.88
CA SER A 40 -1.93 2.16 -11.36
C SER A 40 -0.74 1.26 -10.97
N ASN A 41 0.48 1.81 -11.08
CA ASN A 41 1.70 1.10 -10.69
C ASN A 41 1.85 0.99 -9.16
N ARG A 42 1.46 2.02 -8.41
CA ARG A 42 1.43 1.96 -6.94
C ARG A 42 0.49 0.87 -6.43
N ARG A 43 -0.70 0.75 -7.02
CA ARG A 43 -1.64 -0.31 -6.66
C ARG A 43 -1.07 -1.70 -6.96
N LYS A 44 -0.53 -1.92 -8.15
CA LYS A 44 0.11 -3.20 -8.53
C LYS A 44 1.30 -3.54 -7.64
N TRP A 45 2.08 -2.52 -7.26
CA TRP A 45 3.17 -2.69 -6.31
C TRP A 45 2.64 -3.11 -4.94
N ALA A 46 1.61 -2.44 -4.42
CA ALA A 46 1.06 -2.73 -3.10
C ALA A 46 0.45 -4.14 -3.03
N GLU A 47 -0.26 -4.58 -4.06
CA GLU A 47 -0.78 -5.95 -4.19
C GLU A 47 0.36 -6.97 -4.13
N LYS A 48 1.37 -6.83 -5.00
CA LYS A 48 2.54 -7.73 -5.02
C LYS A 48 3.37 -7.67 -3.74
N HIS A 49 3.44 -6.50 -3.11
CA HIS A 49 4.19 -6.31 -1.89
C HIS A 49 3.47 -6.97 -0.72
N ALA A 50 2.16 -6.85 -0.63
CA ALA A 50 1.36 -7.52 0.40
C ALA A 50 1.53 -9.05 0.35
N GLU A 51 1.49 -9.66 -0.83
CA GLU A 51 1.69 -11.11 -1.02
C GLU A 51 3.07 -11.61 -0.55
N LYS A 52 4.10 -10.75 -0.58
CA LYS A 52 5.48 -11.14 -0.28
C LYS A 52 5.95 -10.68 1.09
N CYS A 53 5.37 -9.60 1.62
CA CYS A 53 5.86 -8.96 2.81
C CYS A 53 5.43 -9.70 4.07
N ARG A 54 6.42 -10.31 4.73
CA ARG A 54 6.28 -11.00 6.02
C ARG A 54 6.56 -10.10 7.22
N ALA A 55 6.60 -8.78 7.02
CA ALA A 55 6.78 -7.86 8.12
C ALA A 55 5.54 -7.85 9.03
N LEU A 56 5.80 -7.84 10.33
CA LEU A 56 4.77 -7.68 11.34
C LEU A 56 4.31 -6.20 11.40
N PRO A 57 3.08 -5.94 11.87
CA PRO A 57 2.64 -4.57 12.16
C PRO A 57 3.62 -3.87 13.11
N ARG A 58 4.10 -2.68 12.73
CA ARG A 58 4.85 -1.82 13.66
C ARG A 58 3.82 -1.16 14.59
N ARG A 59 3.97 -1.42 15.88
CA ARG A 59 3.06 -1.00 16.95
C ARG A 59 3.17 0.49 17.25
#